data_AF-A0A0P7Y4N6-F1
#
_entry.id   AF-A0A0P7Y4N6-F1
#
_cell.length_a   1.000
_cell.length_b   1.000
_cell.length_c   1.000
_cell.angle_alpha   90.00
_cell.angle_beta   90.00
_cell.angle_gamma   90.00
#
_symmetry.space_group_name_H-M   'P 1'
#
loop_
_entity.id
_entity.type
_entity.pdbx_description
1 polymer ?
#
loop_
_entity_poly.entity_id
_entity_poly.type
_entity_poly.pdbx_seq_one_letter_code
_entity_poly.pdbx_strand_id
1 'polypeptide(L)'
;MTPEVARRHYLEAMGITAWACRYQLPNARPTDACEWDDTPAATTPPRERLQALLDDAPTPPPKPAAPPPVADDVPASPSAVRALLDDREKASGKPTAPATSTSDETPAVSPHAAPAKPLTFHVSCVCIGGRWLSLHAGDLSADAQRLLANICQAAGLADGALPEVTRFKWPPMANAFASDDPLEEAREGVSAFINGAASRQHWQLEKILWWGADAADPDSESLSKVLDVDDDRSRTLGLPVWQAPALTTLLESPAAKRALWPELCALAKGWQASSLAHEDR
;
A
#
# COMPACT_ATOMS: atom_id res chain seq x y z
N MET A 1 -14.95 28.11 -28.93
CA MET A 1 -14.28 26.79 -28.97
C MET A 1 -14.69 26.03 -27.74
N THR A 2 -15.21 24.81 -27.89
CA THR A 2 -15.62 23.97 -26.77
C THR A 2 -14.37 23.47 -26.02
N PRO A 3 -14.42 23.29 -24.69
CA PRO A 3 -13.27 22.86 -23.88
C PRO A 3 -12.75 21.48 -24.32
N GLU A 4 -13.61 20.64 -24.89
CA GLU A 4 -13.27 19.32 -25.38
C GLU A 4 -12.38 19.35 -26.64
N VAL A 5 -12.55 20.35 -27.51
CA VAL A 5 -11.70 20.54 -28.70
C VAL A 5 -10.27 20.92 -28.28
N ALA A 6 -10.13 21.85 -27.33
CA ALA A 6 -8.83 22.24 -26.80
C ALA A 6 -8.12 21.08 -26.09
N ARG A 7 -8.86 20.28 -25.32
CA ARG A 7 -8.33 19.08 -24.65
C ARG A 7 -7.80 18.05 -25.65
N ARG A 8 -8.50 17.83 -26.78
CA ARG A 8 -8.08 16.88 -27.82
C ARG A 8 -6.81 17.31 -28.50
N HIS A 9 -6.71 18.57 -28.94
CA HIS A 9 -5.48 19.08 -29.54
C HIS A 9 -4.28 18.96 -28.60
N TYR A 10 -4.49 19.19 -27.30
CA TYR A 10 -3.46 18.97 -26.30
C TYR A 10 -3.04 17.49 -26.21
N LEU A 11 -3.99 16.56 -26.17
CA LEU A 11 -3.71 15.12 -26.12
C LEU A 11 -3.02 14.63 -27.39
N GLU A 12 -3.44 15.11 -28.56
CA GLU A 12 -2.80 14.80 -29.85
C GLU A 12 -1.37 15.34 -29.92
N ALA A 13 -1.13 16.57 -29.44
CA ALA A 13 0.22 17.15 -29.35
C ALA A 13 1.14 16.35 -28.41
N MET A 14 0.56 15.71 -27.38
CA MET A 14 1.26 14.79 -26.48
C MET A 14 1.42 13.37 -27.05
N GLY A 15 0.95 13.12 -28.28
CA GLY A 15 1.00 11.80 -28.93
C GLY A 15 0.00 10.79 -28.38
N ILE A 16 -1.01 11.24 -27.63
CA ILE A 16 -2.03 10.39 -27.02
C ILE A 16 -3.24 10.34 -27.95
N THR A 17 -3.50 9.17 -28.54
CA THR A 17 -4.67 8.94 -29.40
C THR A 17 -5.95 8.89 -28.55
N ALA A 18 -6.91 9.77 -28.88
CA ALA A 18 -8.22 9.74 -28.24
C ALA A 18 -9.12 8.67 -28.88
N TRP A 19 -9.71 7.80 -28.05
CA TRP A 19 -10.67 6.78 -28.47
C TRP A 19 -12.06 7.13 -27.96
N ALA A 20 -13.09 6.92 -28.79
CA ALA A 20 -14.47 7.16 -28.41
C ALA A 20 -15.36 5.94 -28.68
N CYS A 21 -16.36 5.76 -27.84
CA CYS A 21 -17.35 4.70 -27.99
C CYS A 21 -18.25 5.00 -29.19
N ARG A 22 -18.41 4.03 -30.11
CA ARG A 22 -19.29 4.15 -31.29
C ARG A 22 -20.74 3.78 -31.00
N TYR A 23 -21.02 3.22 -29.82
CA TYR A 23 -22.35 2.78 -29.40
C TYR A 23 -22.72 3.44 -28.08
N GLN A 24 -23.95 3.94 -28.01
CA GLN A 24 -24.55 4.39 -26.77
C GLN A 24 -25.09 3.18 -26.00
N LEU A 25 -24.81 3.12 -24.70
CA LEU A 25 -25.33 2.07 -23.83
C LEU A 25 -26.84 2.26 -23.61
N PRO A 26 -27.63 1.17 -23.57
CA PRO A 26 -29.06 1.26 -23.27
C PRO A 26 -29.27 1.85 -21.87
N ASN A 27 -30.20 2.81 -21.75
CA ASN A 27 -30.49 3.61 -20.54
C ASN A 27 -29.40 4.59 -20.10
N ALA A 28 -28.33 4.80 -20.88
CA ALA A 28 -27.39 5.88 -20.60
C ALA A 28 -28.03 7.24 -20.91
N ARG A 29 -27.77 8.21 -20.03
CA ARG A 29 -28.19 9.60 -20.24
C ARG A 29 -27.62 10.11 -21.57
N PRO A 30 -28.39 10.85 -22.40
CA PRO A 30 -27.87 11.41 -23.65
C PRO A 30 -26.65 12.28 -23.36
N THR A 31 -25.53 11.99 -24.01
CA THR A 31 -24.35 12.85 -23.98
C THR A 31 -24.59 14.03 -24.93
N ASP A 32 -24.24 15.23 -24.50
CA ASP A 32 -24.30 16.41 -25.36
C ASP A 32 -23.45 16.18 -26.62
N ALA A 33 -24.03 16.48 -27.78
CA ALA A 33 -23.36 16.32 -29.06
C ALA A 33 -22.11 17.21 -29.10
N CYS A 34 -20.93 16.59 -29.06
CA CYS A 34 -19.69 17.29 -29.37
C CYS A 34 -19.54 17.38 -30.89
N GLU A 35 -19.15 18.56 -31.38
CA GLU A 35 -18.72 18.72 -32.77
C GLU A 35 -17.44 17.90 -32.96
N TRP A 36 -17.51 16.91 -33.85
CA TRP A 36 -16.36 16.12 -34.29
C TRP A 36 -15.87 16.73 -35.61
N ASP A 37 -14.59 17.06 -35.67
CA ASP A 37 -13.97 17.38 -36.95
C ASP A 37 -13.67 16.04 -37.65
N ASP A 38 -14.57 15.62 -38.53
CA ASP A 38 -14.45 14.39 -39.33
C ASP A 38 -13.48 14.55 -40.51
N THR A 39 -12.72 15.66 -40.57
CA THR A 39 -11.74 15.89 -41.64
C THR A 39 -10.70 14.77 -41.62
N PRO A 40 -10.67 13.87 -42.61
CA PRO A 40 -9.69 12.80 -42.64
C PRO A 40 -8.31 13.44 -42.74
N ALA A 41 -7.43 13.11 -41.78
CA ALA A 41 -6.06 13.56 -41.81
C ALA A 41 -5.44 13.19 -43.17
N ALA A 42 -4.98 14.19 -43.92
CA ALA A 42 -4.36 13.96 -45.21
C ALA A 42 -3.22 12.95 -45.03
N THR A 43 -3.34 11.80 -45.69
CA THR A 43 -2.31 10.75 -45.74
C THR A 43 -1.13 11.25 -46.55
N THR A 44 -0.32 12.11 -45.94
CA THR A 44 1.04 12.37 -46.40
C THR A 44 1.90 11.19 -45.95
N PRO A 45 2.60 10.50 -46.87
CA PRO A 45 3.48 9.41 -46.51
C PRO A 45 4.57 9.90 -45.53
N PRO A 46 5.01 9.06 -44.57
CA PRO A 46 5.91 9.46 -43.48
C PRO A 46 7.20 10.16 -43.93
N ARG A 47 7.67 9.85 -45.14
CA ARG A 47 8.89 10.40 -45.74
C ARG A 47 8.75 11.89 -46.09
N GLU A 48 7.60 12.31 -46.63
CA GLU A 48 7.35 13.72 -46.95
C GLU A 48 7.18 14.56 -45.69
N ARG A 49 6.58 13.96 -44.65
CA ARG A 49 6.45 14.59 -43.32
C ARG A 49 7.80 14.87 -42.67
N LEU A 50 8.76 13.95 -42.83
CA LEU A 50 10.14 14.14 -42.36
C LEU A 50 10.88 15.20 -43.17
N GLN A 51 10.72 15.25 -44.50
CA GLN A 51 11.37 16.25 -45.35
C GLN A 51 10.87 17.67 -45.05
N ALA A 52 9.58 17.87 -44.83
CA ALA A 52 9.03 19.18 -44.45
C ALA A 52 9.57 19.69 -43.10
N LEU A 53 9.79 18.79 -42.12
CA LEU A 53 10.37 19.13 -40.82
C LEU A 53 11.88 19.44 -40.90
N LEU A 54 12.58 18.94 -41.92
CA LEU A 54 13.98 19.24 -42.18
C LEU A 54 14.16 20.58 -42.91
N ASP A 55 13.23 20.93 -43.81
CA ASP A 55 13.26 22.20 -44.55
C ASP A 55 12.86 23.42 -43.69
N ASP A 56 12.05 23.24 -42.64
CA ASP A 56 11.57 24.33 -41.77
C ASP A 56 12.48 24.60 -40.55
N ALA A 57 13.65 23.98 -40.48
CA ALA A 57 14.60 24.19 -39.40
C ALA A 57 15.37 25.53 -39.58
N PRO A 58 15.27 26.49 -38.65
CA PRO A 58 15.99 27.75 -38.77
C PRO A 58 17.51 27.56 -38.60
N THR A 59 18.28 28.19 -39.50
CA THR A 59 19.76 28.17 -39.49
C THR A 59 20.33 28.72 -38.18
N PRO A 60 21.21 27.99 -37.46
CA PRO A 60 21.81 28.47 -36.23
C PRO A 60 22.83 29.61 -36.48
N PRO A 61 22.89 30.64 -35.62
CA PRO A 61 23.88 31.71 -35.73
C PRO A 61 25.30 31.22 -35.39
N PRO A 62 26.36 31.83 -35.98
CA PRO A 62 27.73 31.40 -35.80
C PRO A 62 28.26 31.63 -34.37
N LYS A 63 28.97 30.62 -33.84
CA LYS A 63 29.55 30.58 -32.49
C LYS A 63 30.90 31.31 -32.44
N PRO A 64 31.14 32.27 -31.53
CA PRO A 64 32.45 32.87 -31.33
C PRO A 64 33.44 31.94 -30.60
N ALA A 65 34.73 32.12 -30.90
CA ALA A 65 35.85 31.24 -30.61
C ALA A 65 36.29 31.14 -29.13
N ALA A 66 36.92 30.00 -28.81
CA ALA A 66 37.51 29.66 -27.51
C ALA A 66 38.94 30.23 -27.34
N PRO A 67 39.37 30.59 -26.11
CA PRO A 67 40.77 30.73 -25.75
C PRO A 67 41.37 29.46 -25.07
N PRO A 68 42.69 29.19 -25.22
CA PRO A 68 43.36 27.94 -24.80
C PRO A 68 44.13 28.09 -23.44
N PRO A 69 44.93 27.12 -22.94
CA PRO A 69 44.79 26.56 -21.59
C PRO A 69 45.87 27.01 -20.59
N VAL A 70 45.61 26.86 -19.29
CA VAL A 70 46.63 26.90 -18.24
C VAL A 70 46.76 25.51 -17.61
N ALA A 71 47.97 24.96 -17.72
CA ALA A 71 48.39 23.74 -17.06
C ALA A 71 48.91 24.10 -15.66
N ASP A 72 48.46 23.37 -14.64
CA ASP A 72 49.33 22.95 -13.57
C ASP A 72 48.91 21.56 -13.10
N ASP A 73 49.90 20.70 -13.08
CA ASP A 73 49.88 19.26 -12.97
C ASP A 73 49.93 18.86 -11.48
N VAL A 74 48.99 18.02 -11.04
CA VAL A 74 49.14 17.25 -9.80
C VAL A 74 48.80 15.79 -10.13
N PRO A 75 49.80 14.91 -10.25
CA PRO A 75 49.55 13.50 -10.53
C PRO A 75 49.05 12.80 -9.26
N ALA A 76 47.75 12.47 -9.25
CA ALA A 76 47.19 11.49 -8.32
C ALA A 76 47.69 10.09 -8.70
N SER A 77 48.79 9.66 -8.08
CA SER A 77 49.34 8.32 -8.27
C SER A 77 48.62 7.29 -7.38
N PRO A 78 48.38 6.06 -7.89
CA PRO A 78 47.56 5.02 -7.23
C PRO A 78 48.23 4.33 -6.01
N SER A 79 49.33 4.88 -5.48
CA SER A 79 50.07 4.31 -4.36
C SER A 79 49.53 4.69 -2.97
N ALA A 80 48.66 5.70 -2.88
CA ALA A 80 48.05 6.12 -1.61
C ALA A 80 46.91 5.19 -1.14
N VAL A 81 46.38 4.32 -2.01
CA VAL A 81 45.26 3.42 -1.68
C VAL A 81 45.76 2.07 -1.11
N ARG A 82 47.02 1.68 -1.37
CA ARG A 82 47.60 0.44 -0.81
C ARG A 82 48.12 0.58 0.63
N ALA A 83 48.36 1.80 1.11
CA ALA A 83 48.84 2.04 2.48
C ALA A 83 47.72 1.97 3.54
N LEU A 84 46.45 1.97 3.15
CA LEU A 84 45.31 1.85 4.07
C LEU A 84 44.74 0.43 4.19
N LEU A 85 45.24 -0.52 3.38
CA LEU A 85 44.81 -1.93 3.42
C LEU A 85 45.80 -2.88 4.13
N ASP A 86 47.07 -2.50 4.25
CA ASP A 86 48.12 -3.33 4.88
C ASP A 86 48.18 -3.20 6.42
N ASP A 87 47.58 -2.16 7.02
CA ASP A 87 47.65 -1.88 8.46
C ASP A 87 46.57 -2.64 9.29
N ARG A 88 45.68 -3.40 8.63
CA ARG A 88 44.61 -4.16 9.32
C ARG A 88 44.94 -5.64 9.55
N GLU A 89 46.09 -6.12 9.06
CA GLU A 89 46.49 -7.53 9.14
C GLU A 89 47.88 -7.70 9.78
N LYS A 90 48.08 -7.30 11.05
CA LYS A 90 49.10 -7.88 11.95
C LYS A 90 49.12 -7.21 13.33
N ALA A 91 48.36 -7.76 14.28
CA ALA A 91 48.73 -7.73 15.69
C ALA A 91 48.00 -8.84 16.48
N SER A 92 48.33 -10.10 16.19
CA SER A 92 48.15 -11.22 17.13
C SER A 92 49.53 -11.65 17.62
N GLY A 93 49.74 -11.69 18.94
CA GLY A 93 50.99 -12.13 19.55
C GLY A 93 51.07 -12.00 21.07
N LYS A 94 50.51 -12.98 21.78
CA LYS A 94 50.70 -13.40 23.20
C LYS A 94 52.21 -13.75 23.46
N PRO A 95 52.83 -13.76 24.69
CA PRO A 95 52.43 -14.50 25.92
C PRO A 95 52.83 -13.83 27.28
N THR A 96 52.41 -14.24 28.50
CA THR A 96 52.58 -15.52 29.23
C THR A 96 51.78 -15.47 30.57
N ALA A 97 51.36 -16.64 31.06
CA ALA A 97 50.61 -16.95 32.32
C ALA A 97 51.53 -16.88 33.60
N PRO A 98 51.13 -17.22 34.87
CA PRO A 98 50.05 -18.15 35.30
C PRO A 98 49.24 -17.84 36.60
N ALA A 99 48.16 -18.65 36.76
CA ALA A 99 47.42 -19.11 37.96
C ALA A 99 46.76 -18.05 38.88
N THR A 100 45.45 -18.10 39.20
CA THR A 100 44.82 -19.14 40.06
C THR A 100 43.28 -19.00 40.03
N SER A 101 42.59 -20.14 39.95
CA SER A 101 41.23 -20.53 40.36
C SER A 101 40.11 -19.49 40.64
N THR A 102 38.92 -19.81 40.12
CA THR A 102 37.61 -20.02 40.82
C THR A 102 36.43 -19.31 40.11
N SER A 103 35.31 -20.04 40.05
CA SER A 103 33.95 -19.65 39.65
C SER A 103 33.60 -19.69 38.16
N ASP A 104 33.15 -20.90 37.81
CA ASP A 104 32.24 -21.24 36.74
C ASP A 104 30.88 -20.56 36.98
N GLU A 105 30.58 -19.49 36.25
CA GLU A 105 29.21 -19.00 36.02
C GLU A 105 29.20 -18.32 34.65
N THR A 106 29.08 -19.15 33.62
CA THR A 106 28.86 -18.68 32.25
C THR A 106 27.39 -18.32 32.11
N PRO A 107 27.02 -17.09 31.72
CA PRO A 107 25.64 -16.77 31.37
C PRO A 107 25.26 -17.64 30.17
N ALA A 108 24.21 -18.45 30.35
CA ALA A 108 23.62 -19.24 29.29
C ALA A 108 23.25 -18.30 28.12
N VAL A 109 24.05 -18.36 27.05
CA VAL A 109 23.68 -17.83 25.75
C VAL A 109 22.48 -18.64 25.31
N SER A 110 21.32 -17.98 25.28
CA SER A 110 20.07 -18.54 24.74
C SER A 110 20.33 -19.21 23.39
N PRO A 111 19.75 -20.38 23.13
CA PRO A 111 19.91 -21.04 21.84
C PRO A 111 19.35 -20.10 20.77
N HIS A 112 20.20 -19.76 19.80
CA HIS A 112 19.83 -19.02 18.59
C HIS A 112 18.66 -19.77 17.94
N ALA A 113 17.47 -19.19 18.06
CA ALA A 113 16.25 -19.76 17.51
C ALA A 113 16.42 -19.93 16.00
N ALA A 114 15.98 -21.07 15.47
CA ALA A 114 15.98 -21.30 14.04
C ALA A 114 15.21 -20.16 13.33
N PRO A 115 15.68 -19.67 12.17
CA PRO A 115 15.05 -18.56 11.48
C PRO A 115 13.57 -18.88 11.25
N ALA A 116 12.71 -18.04 11.83
CA ALA A 116 11.28 -18.23 11.76
C ALA A 116 10.79 -18.14 10.31
N LYS A 117 9.79 -18.97 9.97
CA LYS A 117 9.22 -19.02 8.63
C LYS A 117 8.72 -17.63 8.23
N PRO A 118 9.07 -17.10 7.04
CA PRO A 118 8.62 -15.78 6.60
C PRO A 118 7.10 -15.74 6.51
N LEU A 119 6.50 -14.74 7.16
CA LEU A 119 5.06 -14.54 7.19
C LEU A 119 4.63 -13.79 5.93
N THR A 120 3.61 -14.28 5.23
CA THR A 120 3.06 -13.63 4.02
C THR A 120 1.55 -13.66 4.12
N PHE A 121 0.92 -12.50 3.97
CA PHE A 121 -0.53 -12.36 3.99
C PHE A 121 -0.95 -11.07 3.28
N HIS A 122 -2.22 -11.03 2.88
CA HIS A 122 -2.85 -9.84 2.35
C HIS A 122 -3.98 -9.39 3.28
N VAL A 123 -4.18 -8.08 3.35
CA VAL A 123 -5.23 -7.46 4.15
C VAL A 123 -5.99 -6.47 3.28
N SER A 124 -7.30 -6.57 3.29
CA SER A 124 -8.19 -5.52 2.78
C SER A 124 -8.82 -4.79 3.95
N CYS A 125 -8.80 -3.47 3.93
CA CYS A 125 -9.41 -2.66 4.97
C CYS A 125 -10.31 -1.55 4.41
N VAL A 126 -11.34 -1.21 5.18
CA VAL A 126 -12.31 -0.15 4.88
C VAL A 126 -12.60 0.62 6.14
N CYS A 127 -12.49 1.95 6.11
CA CYS A 127 -12.86 2.79 7.24
C CYS A 127 -14.32 3.25 7.11
N ILE A 128 -15.18 2.79 8.02
CA ILE A 128 -16.60 3.11 8.08
C ILE A 128 -16.79 4.38 8.90
N GLY A 129 -17.40 5.41 8.29
CA GLY A 129 -17.68 6.71 8.91
C GLY A 129 -16.47 7.39 9.54
N GLY A 130 -15.26 7.15 9.01
CA GLY A 130 -14.02 7.75 9.50
C GLY A 130 -13.55 7.28 10.88
N ARG A 131 -14.23 6.30 11.49
CA ARG A 131 -13.98 5.91 12.90
C ARG A 131 -13.88 4.41 13.17
N TRP A 132 -14.54 3.55 12.41
CA TRP A 132 -14.43 2.10 12.61
C TRP A 132 -13.71 1.45 11.45
N LEU A 133 -12.70 0.63 11.74
CA LEU A 133 -11.88 -0.04 10.74
C LEU A 133 -12.37 -1.46 10.51
N SER A 134 -12.94 -1.74 9.34
CA SER A 134 -13.26 -3.09 8.89
C SER A 134 -12.01 -3.74 8.30
N LEU A 135 -11.60 -4.89 8.84
CA LEU A 135 -10.43 -5.67 8.42
C LEU A 135 -10.84 -7.03 7.89
N HIS A 136 -10.24 -7.42 6.77
CA HIS A 136 -10.47 -8.68 6.08
C HIS A 136 -9.15 -9.30 5.65
N ALA A 137 -9.01 -10.62 5.85
CA ALA A 137 -7.92 -11.36 5.26
C ALA A 137 -8.10 -11.47 3.73
N GLY A 138 -7.01 -11.37 2.99
CA GLY A 138 -7.00 -11.50 1.54
C GLY A 138 -7.58 -10.30 0.80
N ASP A 139 -7.92 -10.55 -0.46
CA ASP A 139 -8.59 -9.59 -1.33
C ASP A 139 -10.10 -9.63 -1.14
N LEU A 140 -10.70 -8.46 -0.96
CA LEU A 140 -12.15 -8.34 -0.85
C LEU A 140 -12.81 -8.36 -2.24
N SER A 141 -13.49 -9.46 -2.57
CA SER A 141 -14.21 -9.63 -3.84
C SER A 141 -15.36 -8.63 -4.00
N ALA A 142 -15.82 -8.39 -5.24
CA ALA A 142 -16.90 -7.44 -5.50
C ALA A 142 -18.21 -7.81 -4.77
N ASP A 143 -18.52 -9.12 -4.66
CA ASP A 143 -19.71 -9.58 -3.94
C ASP A 143 -19.55 -9.46 -2.42
N ALA A 144 -18.34 -9.67 -1.89
CA ALA A 144 -18.04 -9.43 -0.48
C ALA A 144 -18.14 -7.93 -0.14
N GLN A 145 -17.65 -7.04 -1.01
CA GLN A 145 -17.82 -5.59 -0.85
C GLN A 145 -19.29 -5.18 -0.84
N ARG A 146 -20.10 -5.71 -1.76
CA ARG A 146 -21.56 -5.46 -1.79
C ARG A 146 -22.25 -5.98 -0.54
N LEU A 147 -21.87 -7.18 -0.07
CA LEU A 147 -22.41 -7.74 1.17
C LEU A 147 -22.07 -6.84 2.36
N LEU A 148 -20.82 -6.42 2.49
CA LEU A 148 -20.38 -5.52 3.55
C LEU A 148 -21.13 -4.20 3.52
N ALA A 149 -21.28 -3.59 2.33
CA ALA A 149 -22.07 -2.38 2.14
C ALA A 149 -23.52 -2.56 2.63
N ASN A 150 -24.16 -3.66 2.23
CA ASN A 150 -25.54 -3.98 2.64
C ASN A 150 -25.66 -4.22 4.14
N ILE A 151 -24.67 -4.89 4.76
CA ILE A 151 -24.65 -5.12 6.21
C ILE A 151 -24.51 -3.77 6.94
N CYS A 152 -23.57 -2.93 6.53
CA CYS A 152 -23.36 -1.62 7.13
C CYS A 152 -24.58 -0.73 6.99
N GLN A 153 -25.22 -0.73 5.81
CA GLN A 153 -26.44 0.03 5.58
C GLN A 153 -27.62 -0.51 6.41
N ALA A 154 -27.82 -1.83 6.45
CA ALA A 154 -28.91 -2.45 7.22
C ALA A 154 -28.74 -2.25 8.73
N ALA A 155 -27.51 -2.23 9.22
CA ALA A 155 -27.18 -1.95 10.62
C ALA A 155 -27.16 -0.45 10.95
N GLY A 156 -27.26 0.44 9.95
CA GLY A 156 -27.19 1.89 10.17
C GLY A 156 -25.79 2.38 10.58
N LEU A 157 -24.74 1.69 10.13
CA LEU A 157 -23.34 2.04 10.38
C LEU A 157 -22.78 3.01 9.32
N ALA A 158 -23.43 3.10 8.16
CA ALA A 158 -22.99 3.96 7.06
C ALA A 158 -24.19 4.58 6.33
N ASP A 159 -24.11 5.90 6.09
CA ASP A 159 -25.09 6.65 5.29
C ASP A 159 -24.66 6.67 3.82
N GLY A 160 -24.78 5.52 3.15
CA GLY A 160 -24.60 5.43 1.70
C GLY A 160 -23.59 4.38 1.25
N ALA A 161 -22.81 4.71 0.22
CA ALA A 161 -21.88 3.78 -0.40
C ALA A 161 -20.71 3.43 0.52
N LEU A 162 -20.23 2.20 0.41
CA LEU A 162 -19.05 1.75 1.14
C LEU A 162 -17.81 2.58 0.71
N PRO A 163 -16.98 3.04 1.66
CA PRO A 163 -15.73 3.73 1.34
C PRO A 163 -14.75 2.87 0.55
N GLU A 164 -13.75 3.50 -0.06
CA GLU A 164 -12.74 2.82 -0.88
C GLU A 164 -11.98 1.76 -0.07
N VAL A 165 -11.85 0.57 -0.67
CA VAL A 165 -11.09 -0.54 -0.09
C VAL A 165 -9.60 -0.27 -0.25
N THR A 166 -8.90 -0.13 0.87
CA THR A 166 -7.45 -0.04 0.89
C THR A 166 -6.86 -1.44 1.05
N ARG A 167 -5.84 -1.76 0.25
CA ARG A 167 -5.16 -3.06 0.30
C ARG A 167 -3.76 -2.93 0.86
N PHE A 168 -3.38 -3.92 1.65
CA PHE A 168 -2.06 -4.07 2.22
C PHE A 168 -1.54 -5.47 1.94
N LYS A 169 -0.26 -5.55 1.55
CA LYS A 169 0.42 -6.80 1.31
C LYS A 169 1.65 -6.85 2.21
N TRP A 170 1.78 -7.96 2.94
CA TRP A 170 2.96 -8.25 3.74
C TRP A 170 3.71 -9.48 3.21
N PRO A 171 5.04 -9.44 3.13
CA PRO A 171 5.91 -8.27 3.29
C PRO A 171 5.73 -7.27 2.13
N PRO A 172 6.03 -5.97 2.32
CA PRO A 172 5.89 -4.95 1.28
C PRO A 172 6.85 -5.18 0.10
N MET A 173 8.00 -5.82 0.36
CA MET A 173 8.97 -6.22 -0.66
C MET A 173 9.05 -7.73 -0.75
N ALA A 174 8.97 -8.26 -1.97
CA ALA A 174 9.01 -9.71 -2.24
C ALA A 174 10.36 -10.37 -1.86
N ASN A 175 11.42 -9.57 -1.71
CA ASN A 175 12.76 -10.02 -1.34
C ASN A 175 13.16 -9.58 0.08
N ALA A 176 12.19 -9.42 0.99
CA ALA A 176 12.51 -9.12 2.37
C ALA A 176 13.45 -10.20 2.93
N PHE A 177 14.54 -9.76 3.57
CA PHE A 177 15.47 -10.68 4.21
C PHE A 177 14.76 -11.45 5.32
N ALA A 178 15.24 -12.67 5.61
CA ALA A 178 14.73 -13.43 6.73
C ALA A 178 14.97 -12.64 8.02
N SER A 179 13.89 -12.19 8.64
CA SER A 179 13.89 -11.48 9.91
C SER A 179 14.06 -12.44 11.07
N ASP A 180 14.72 -11.99 12.14
CA ASP A 180 14.85 -12.76 13.38
C ASP A 180 13.48 -12.94 14.06
N ASP A 181 12.57 -11.96 13.92
CA ASP A 181 11.17 -12.03 14.39
C ASP A 181 10.18 -11.54 13.31
N PRO A 182 9.76 -12.41 12.38
CA PRO A 182 8.83 -12.06 11.31
C PRO A 182 7.43 -11.67 11.80
N LEU A 183 7.04 -12.04 13.01
CA LEU A 183 5.72 -11.75 13.56
C LEU A 183 5.69 -10.34 14.15
N GLU A 184 6.67 -9.99 14.97
CA GLU A 184 6.79 -8.62 15.51
C GLU A 184 6.96 -7.59 14.39
N GLU A 185 7.78 -7.89 13.38
CA GLU A 185 7.94 -6.99 12.23
C GLU A 185 6.61 -6.82 11.45
N ALA A 186 5.82 -7.88 11.31
CA ALA A 186 4.50 -7.81 10.69
C ALA A 186 3.51 -6.98 11.52
N ARG A 187 3.57 -7.08 12.85
CA ARG A 187 2.76 -6.27 13.79
C ARG A 187 3.09 -4.79 13.64
N GLU A 188 4.38 -4.45 13.68
CA GLU A 188 4.87 -3.09 13.47
C GLU A 188 4.47 -2.57 12.08
N GLY A 189 4.64 -3.38 11.04
CA GLY A 189 4.27 -3.04 9.66
C GLY A 189 2.79 -2.75 9.47
N VAL A 190 1.91 -3.59 10.04
CA VAL A 190 0.45 -3.38 10.00
C VAL A 190 0.05 -2.14 10.79
N SER A 191 0.63 -1.94 11.97
CA SER A 191 0.40 -0.74 12.79
C SER A 191 0.84 0.53 12.04
N ALA A 192 2.04 0.54 11.46
CA ALA A 192 2.56 1.66 10.68
C ALA A 192 1.69 1.95 9.45
N PHE A 193 1.22 0.92 8.75
CA PHE A 193 0.32 1.06 7.60
C PHE A 193 -1.02 1.70 8.00
N ILE A 194 -1.67 1.16 9.03
CA ILE A 194 -2.98 1.65 9.50
C ILE A 194 -2.85 3.07 10.05
N ASN A 195 -1.83 3.35 10.86
CA ASN A 195 -1.57 4.71 11.38
C ASN A 195 -1.28 5.71 10.25
N GLY A 196 -0.52 5.28 9.23
CA GLY A 196 -0.27 6.08 8.04
C GLY A 196 -1.54 6.35 7.23
N ALA A 197 -2.40 5.35 7.04
CA ALA A 197 -3.69 5.50 6.36
C ALA A 197 -4.62 6.43 7.14
N ALA A 198 -4.73 6.22 8.45
CA ALA A 198 -5.54 7.05 9.34
C ALA A 198 -5.08 8.50 9.35
N SER A 199 -3.77 8.76 9.38
CA SER A 199 -3.23 10.12 9.33
C SER A 199 -3.54 10.84 8.01
N ARG A 200 -3.34 10.17 6.85
CA ARG A 200 -3.60 10.76 5.53
C ARG A 200 -5.08 11.04 5.27
N GLN A 201 -5.96 10.22 5.82
CA GLN A 201 -7.41 10.30 5.61
C GLN A 201 -8.15 10.92 6.81
N HIS A 202 -7.41 11.43 7.80
CA HIS A 202 -7.94 12.01 9.04
C HIS A 202 -8.94 11.11 9.79
N TRP A 203 -8.69 9.80 9.81
CA TRP A 203 -9.52 8.84 10.55
C TRP A 203 -9.28 8.94 12.06
N GLN A 204 -10.36 8.88 12.83
CA GLN A 204 -10.34 8.81 14.29
C GLN A 204 -10.74 7.40 14.71
N LEU A 205 -9.82 6.46 14.57
CA LEU A 205 -10.13 5.05 14.79
C LEU A 205 -10.48 4.76 16.26
N GLU A 206 -11.67 4.22 16.47
CA GLU A 206 -12.21 3.87 17.79
C GLU A 206 -12.36 2.37 17.99
N LYS A 207 -12.59 1.63 16.91
CA LYS A 207 -12.90 0.19 16.95
C LYS A 207 -12.50 -0.50 15.67
N ILE A 208 -12.16 -1.78 15.78
CA ILE A 208 -11.86 -2.68 14.66
C ILE A 208 -13.02 -3.67 14.50
N LEU A 209 -13.46 -3.91 13.27
CA LEU A 209 -14.37 -4.99 12.89
C LEU A 209 -13.53 -6.05 12.17
N TRP A 210 -13.27 -7.17 12.84
CA TRP A 210 -12.49 -8.27 12.31
C TRP A 210 -13.41 -9.34 11.70
N TRP A 211 -13.35 -9.50 10.38
CA TRP A 211 -14.19 -10.44 9.61
C TRP A 211 -13.40 -11.67 9.17
N GLY A 212 -13.03 -12.51 10.13
CA GLY A 212 -12.21 -13.70 9.87
C GLY A 212 -12.06 -14.66 11.04
N ALA A 213 -12.86 -14.50 12.10
CA ALA A 213 -12.69 -15.26 13.35
C ALA A 213 -12.77 -16.79 13.14
N ASP A 214 -13.65 -17.23 12.24
CA ASP A 214 -13.89 -18.66 11.97
C ASP A 214 -13.27 -19.15 10.65
N ALA A 215 -12.52 -18.31 9.94
CA ALA A 215 -11.95 -18.67 8.64
C ALA A 215 -10.65 -19.46 8.82
N ALA A 216 -10.61 -20.65 8.22
CA ALA A 216 -9.44 -21.54 8.22
C ALA A 216 -8.42 -21.21 7.12
N ASP A 217 -8.55 -20.06 6.46
CA ASP A 217 -7.61 -19.64 5.42
C ASP A 217 -6.28 -19.19 6.04
N PRO A 218 -5.13 -19.48 5.39
CA PRO A 218 -3.80 -19.19 5.96
C PRO A 218 -3.56 -17.69 6.20
N ASP A 219 -4.15 -16.83 5.38
CA ASP A 219 -4.10 -15.38 5.56
C ASP A 219 -4.88 -14.95 6.80
N SER A 220 -6.01 -15.61 7.11
CA SER A 220 -6.81 -15.32 8.30
C SER A 220 -6.10 -15.75 9.58
N GLU A 221 -5.48 -16.93 9.58
CA GLU A 221 -4.67 -17.41 10.70
C GLU A 221 -3.43 -16.56 10.94
N SER A 222 -2.80 -16.06 9.87
CA SER A 222 -1.64 -15.18 9.98
C SER A 222 -2.07 -13.82 10.52
N LEU A 223 -3.16 -13.26 9.99
CA LEU A 223 -3.65 -11.96 10.40
C LEU A 223 -4.22 -11.96 11.82
N SER A 224 -4.84 -13.04 12.28
CA SER A 224 -5.31 -13.17 13.67
C SER A 224 -4.15 -13.14 14.66
N LYS A 225 -3.04 -13.83 14.38
CA LYS A 225 -1.80 -13.77 15.18
C LYS A 225 -1.15 -12.38 15.17
N VAL A 226 -1.24 -11.69 14.03
CA VAL A 226 -0.72 -10.33 13.86
C VAL A 226 -1.60 -9.30 14.58
N LEU A 227 -2.92 -9.46 14.61
CA LEU A 227 -3.80 -8.58 15.37
C LEU A 227 -3.66 -8.76 16.89
N ASP A 228 -3.22 -9.95 17.32
CA ASP A 228 -2.97 -10.32 18.72
C ASP A 228 -4.15 -9.91 19.61
N VAL A 229 -5.31 -10.52 19.31
CA VAL A 229 -6.57 -10.19 19.96
C VAL A 229 -6.65 -10.91 21.30
N ASP A 230 -6.73 -10.12 22.37
CA ASP A 230 -6.84 -10.57 23.76
C ASP A 230 -7.98 -9.77 24.43
N ASP A 231 -8.93 -10.45 25.08
CA ASP A 231 -10.11 -9.85 25.72
C ASP A 231 -10.82 -8.77 24.85
N ASP A 232 -11.13 -9.09 23.59
CA ASP A 232 -11.76 -8.18 22.61
C ASP A 232 -10.97 -6.88 22.37
N ARG A 233 -9.64 -6.92 22.52
CA ARG A 233 -8.74 -5.81 22.19
C ARG A 233 -7.55 -6.31 21.37
N SER A 234 -7.20 -5.57 20.32
CA SER A 234 -5.97 -5.82 19.57
C SER A 234 -4.81 -5.19 20.31
N ARG A 235 -3.80 -5.99 20.67
CA ARG A 235 -2.56 -5.46 21.26
C ARG A 235 -1.74 -4.67 20.24
N THR A 236 -1.75 -5.11 18.97
CA THR A 236 -1.03 -4.47 17.87
C THR A 236 -1.52 -3.07 17.54
N LEU A 237 -2.84 -2.85 17.59
CA LEU A 237 -3.45 -1.56 17.25
C LEU A 237 -3.96 -0.79 18.48
N GLY A 238 -3.99 -1.42 19.65
CA GLY A 238 -4.47 -0.80 20.89
C GLY A 238 -5.97 -0.47 20.90
N LEU A 239 -6.74 -1.02 19.95
CA LEU A 239 -8.17 -0.72 19.76
C LEU A 239 -9.05 -1.91 20.17
N PRO A 240 -10.29 -1.67 20.63
CA PRO A 240 -11.27 -2.73 20.81
C PRO A 240 -11.61 -3.39 19.48
N VAL A 241 -11.79 -4.70 19.52
CA VAL A 241 -12.06 -5.56 18.36
C VAL A 241 -13.42 -6.19 18.55
N TRP A 242 -14.28 -6.03 17.54
CA TRP A 242 -15.46 -6.87 17.39
C TRP A 242 -15.18 -7.91 16.31
N GLN A 243 -15.54 -9.16 16.56
CA GLN A 243 -15.23 -10.29 15.70
C GLN A 243 -16.48 -10.83 15.03
N ALA A 244 -16.34 -11.23 13.76
CA ALA A 244 -17.40 -11.86 12.99
C ALA A 244 -16.84 -12.94 12.05
N PRO A 245 -17.70 -13.86 11.58
CA PRO A 245 -17.33 -14.80 10.53
C PRO A 245 -16.86 -14.08 9.26
N ALA A 246 -16.02 -14.73 8.47
CA ALA A 246 -15.57 -14.17 7.20
C ALA A 246 -16.75 -13.88 6.26
N LEU A 247 -16.61 -12.83 5.44
CA LEU A 247 -17.65 -12.43 4.49
C LEU A 247 -17.93 -13.53 3.45
N THR A 248 -16.93 -14.35 3.11
CA THR A 248 -17.09 -15.54 2.24
C THR A 248 -18.03 -16.57 2.86
N THR A 249 -17.82 -16.91 4.14
CA THR A 249 -18.72 -17.79 4.90
C THR A 249 -20.13 -17.21 4.98
N LEU A 250 -20.25 -15.89 5.18
CA LEU A 250 -21.54 -15.23 5.22
C LEU A 250 -22.22 -15.26 3.84
N LEU A 251 -21.51 -15.10 2.73
CA LEU A 251 -22.09 -15.20 1.38
C LEU A 251 -22.74 -16.57 1.15
N GLU A 252 -22.11 -17.65 1.64
CA GLU A 252 -22.53 -19.03 1.41
C GLU A 252 -23.60 -19.52 2.41
N SER A 253 -23.60 -19.01 3.65
CA SER A 253 -24.46 -19.52 4.73
C SER A 253 -25.52 -18.51 5.20
N PRO A 254 -26.80 -18.71 4.83
CA PRO A 254 -27.91 -17.93 5.39
C PRO A 254 -28.05 -18.08 6.91
N ALA A 255 -27.66 -19.23 7.46
CA ALA A 255 -27.68 -19.46 8.91
C ALA A 255 -26.67 -18.55 9.63
N ALA A 256 -25.46 -18.40 9.09
CA ALA A 256 -24.45 -17.50 9.63
C ALA A 256 -24.92 -16.04 9.60
N LYS A 257 -25.58 -15.60 8.52
CA LYS A 257 -26.19 -14.25 8.48
C LYS A 257 -27.23 -14.02 9.57
N ARG A 258 -28.08 -15.02 9.84
CA ARG A 258 -29.11 -14.93 10.91
C ARG A 258 -28.48 -14.89 12.31
N ALA A 259 -27.44 -15.69 12.53
CA ALA A 259 -26.72 -15.72 13.80
C ALA A 259 -25.98 -14.40 14.07
N LEU A 260 -25.46 -13.75 13.02
CA LEU A 260 -24.77 -12.47 13.09
C LEU A 260 -25.70 -11.28 13.42
N TRP A 261 -26.99 -11.37 13.04
CA TRP A 261 -27.90 -10.23 13.11
C TRP A 261 -28.08 -9.61 14.51
N PRO A 262 -28.27 -10.40 15.59
CA PRO A 262 -28.35 -9.84 16.95
C PRO A 262 -27.09 -9.09 17.37
N GLU A 263 -25.91 -9.59 17.00
CA GLU A 263 -24.62 -8.95 17.30
C GLU A 263 -24.47 -7.64 16.54
N LEU A 264 -24.86 -7.60 15.27
CA LEU A 264 -24.89 -6.37 14.47
C LEU A 264 -25.86 -5.33 15.07
N CYS A 265 -27.02 -5.75 15.57
CA CYS A 265 -27.93 -4.83 16.25
C CYS A 265 -27.33 -4.26 17.54
N ALA A 266 -26.57 -5.05 18.31
CA ALA A 266 -25.84 -4.56 19.48
C ALA A 266 -24.72 -3.59 19.10
N LEU A 267 -23.98 -3.92 18.03
CA LEU A 267 -22.95 -3.09 17.45
C LEU A 267 -23.50 -1.72 17.01
N ALA A 268 -24.62 -1.71 16.29
CA ALA A 268 -25.30 -0.50 15.81
C ALA A 268 -25.70 0.46 16.95
N LYS A 269 -26.14 -0.07 18.11
CA LYS A 269 -26.42 0.75 19.29
C LYS A 269 -25.16 1.46 19.80
N GLY A 270 -24.02 0.75 19.81
CA GLY A 270 -22.73 1.33 20.16
C GLY A 270 -22.29 2.42 19.19
N TRP A 271 -22.56 2.25 17.89
CA TRP A 271 -22.28 3.27 16.87
C TRP A 271 -23.04 4.58 17.14
N GLN A 272 -24.34 4.47 17.40
CA GLN A 272 -25.21 5.64 17.65
C GLN A 272 -24.83 6.36 18.95
N ALA A 273 -24.55 5.61 20.02
CA ALA A 273 -24.13 6.19 21.30
C ALA A 273 -22.83 6.99 21.17
N SER A 274 -21.84 6.46 20.44
CA SER A 274 -20.58 7.16 20.19
C SER A 274 -20.74 8.34 19.22
N SER A 275 -21.73 8.33 18.33
CA SER A 275 -22.03 9.45 17.42
C SER A 275 -22.56 10.66 18.19
N LEU A 276 -23.53 10.44 19.07
CA LEU A 276 -24.12 11.49 19.91
C LEU A 276 -23.08 12.15 20.82
N ALA A 277 -22.15 11.37 21.37
CA ALA A 277 -21.06 11.90 22.20
C ALA A 277 -20.05 12.78 21.43
N HIS A 278 -20.00 12.66 20.09
CA HIS A 278 -19.09 13.45 19.26
C HIS A 278 -19.76 14.74 18.74
N GLU A 279 -21.09 14.77 18.60
CA GLU A 279 -21.84 15.97 18.18
C GLU A 279 -21.99 17.02 19.30
N ASP A 280 -21.90 16.61 20.58
CA ASP A 280 -21.96 17.49 21.75
C ASP A 280 -20.62 18.19 22.11
N ARG A 281 -19.56 18.03 21.30
CA ARG A 281 -18.21 18.54 21.58
C ARG A 281 -17.73 19.58 20.56
#